data_AF-A0A0M8JPZ3-F1
#
_entry.id   AF-A0A0M8JPZ3-F1
#
_cell.length_a   1.000
_cell.length_b   1.000
_cell.length_c   1.000
_cell.angle_alpha   90.00
_cell.angle_beta   90.00
_cell.angle_gamma   90.00
#
_symmetry.space_group_name_H-M   'P 1'
#
loop_
_entity.id
_entity.type
_entity.pdbx_description
1 polymer ?
#
loop_
_entity_poly.entity_id
_entity_poly.type
_entity_poly.pdbx_seq_one_letter_code
_entity_poly.pdbx_strand_id
1 'polypeptide(L)'
;MKPRRARTWQVWLAAALFALAAFFGFSRAYQSLLYSDLLAAYRAQPAPPYGVVTGLLWGLAGLLASFSVWSGWHARRIAYWTAGGMAVTYWADRLLFSQSSAARANTPFAAFFSLCLLVFVIAAVQSKPPREGKSDE
;
A
#
# COMPACT_ATOMS: atom_id res chain seq x y z
N MET A 1 19.10 28.09 -6.47
CA MET A 1 17.94 27.16 -6.53
C MET A 1 18.44 25.81 -7.04
N LYS A 2 18.31 24.72 -6.27
CA LYS A 2 18.72 23.38 -6.76
C LYS A 2 17.78 22.97 -7.90
N PRO A 3 18.29 22.50 -9.06
CA PRO A 3 17.43 22.05 -10.15
C PRO A 3 16.52 20.93 -9.65
N ARG A 4 15.20 21.11 -9.81
CA ARG A 4 14.22 20.05 -9.57
C ARG A 4 14.47 18.96 -10.61
N ARG A 5 15.15 17.88 -10.22
CA ARG A 5 15.26 16.68 -11.06
C ARG A 5 13.86 16.27 -11.50
N ALA A 6 13.64 16.17 -12.82
CA ALA A 6 12.42 15.61 -13.38
C ALA A 6 12.17 14.24 -12.74
N ARG A 7 10.98 14.07 -12.14
CA ARG A 7 10.63 12.81 -11.46
C ARG A 7 10.21 11.79 -12.51
N THR A 8 10.71 10.56 -12.39
CA THR A 8 10.33 9.47 -13.29
C THR A 8 8.85 9.12 -13.11
N TRP A 9 8.21 8.63 -14.17
CA TRP A 9 6.83 8.15 -14.11
C TRP A 9 6.62 7.06 -13.05
N GLN A 10 7.66 6.27 -12.77
CA GLN A 10 7.67 5.21 -11.75
C GLN A 10 7.45 5.77 -10.33
N VAL A 11 8.08 6.90 -10.01
CA VAL A 11 7.92 7.57 -8.71
C VAL A 11 6.49 8.10 -8.56
N TRP A 12 5.94 8.68 -9.62
CA TRP A 12 4.55 9.14 -9.62
C TRP A 12 3.56 7.99 -9.43
N LEU A 13 3.75 6.89 -10.17
CA LEU A 13 2.90 5.72 -10.04
C LEU A 13 3.02 5.09 -8.65
N ALA A 14 4.23 4.95 -8.10
CA ALA A 14 4.42 4.43 -6.74
C ALA A 14 3.74 5.32 -5.67
N ALA A 15 3.88 6.64 -5.78
CA ALA A 15 3.19 7.57 -4.88
C ALA A 15 1.67 7.46 -5.00
N ALA A 16 1.15 7.33 -6.22
CA ALA A 16 -0.28 7.15 -6.47
C ALA A 16 -0.80 5.81 -5.92
N LEU A 17 -0.06 4.72 -6.06
CA LEU A 17 -0.42 3.41 -5.49
C LEU A 17 -0.45 3.46 -3.96
N PHE A 18 0.50 4.14 -3.31
CA PHE A 18 0.46 4.33 -1.86
C PHE A 18 -0.71 5.22 -1.41
N ALA A 19 -1.06 6.26 -2.18
CA ALA A 19 -2.24 7.08 -1.92
C ALA A 19 -3.54 6.27 -2.07
N LEU A 20 -3.60 5.40 -3.08
CA LEU A 20 -4.72 4.48 -3.28
C LEU A 20 -4.82 3.47 -2.12
N ALA A 21 -3.70 2.91 -1.67
CA ALA A 21 -3.66 2.05 -0.50
C ALA A 21 -4.15 2.79 0.76
N ALA A 22 -3.77 4.06 0.91
CA ALA A 22 -4.25 4.90 2.00
C ALA A 22 -5.77 5.10 1.95
N PHE A 23 -6.31 5.40 0.78
CA PHE A 23 -7.75 5.53 0.56
C PHE A 23 -8.48 4.25 1.01
N PHE A 24 -8.04 3.08 0.56
CA PHE A 24 -8.64 1.81 0.98
C PHE A 24 -8.50 1.55 2.49
N GLY A 25 -7.37 1.93 3.11
CA GLY A 25 -7.19 1.84 4.56
C GLY A 25 -8.23 2.67 5.32
N PHE A 26 -8.41 3.93 4.94
CA PHE A 26 -9.43 4.79 5.55
C PHE A 26 -10.85 4.34 5.25
N SER A 27 -11.14 3.88 4.03
CA SER A 27 -12.45 3.29 3.70
C SER A 27 -12.75 2.08 4.57
N ARG A 28 -11.77 1.20 4.80
CA ARG A 28 -11.91 0.04 5.70
C ARG A 28 -12.20 0.49 7.13
N ALA A 29 -11.49 1.49 7.65
CA ALA A 29 -11.74 2.01 9.00
C ALA A 29 -13.14 2.62 9.11
N TYR A 30 -13.53 3.45 8.14
CA TYR A 30 -14.84 4.09 8.09
C TYR A 30 -15.98 3.06 8.04
N GLN A 31 -15.90 2.05 7.16
CA GLN A 31 -16.90 1.00 7.07
C GLN A 31 -16.96 0.15 8.35
N SER A 32 -15.81 -0.12 8.98
CA SER A 32 -15.76 -0.87 10.24
C SER A 32 -16.41 -0.12 11.40
N LEU A 33 -16.34 1.22 11.40
CA LEU A 33 -17.06 2.07 12.36
C LEU A 33 -18.56 2.12 12.03
N LEU A 34 -18.90 2.44 10.78
CA LEU A 34 -20.28 2.67 10.35
C LEU A 34 -21.16 1.43 10.48
N TYR A 35 -20.62 0.25 10.18
CA TYR A 35 -21.34 -1.02 10.24
C TYR A 35 -20.95 -1.87 11.45
N SER A 36 -20.39 -1.25 12.50
CA SER A 36 -19.92 -1.95 13.69
C SER A 36 -21.01 -2.82 14.34
N ASP A 37 -22.22 -2.29 14.51
CA ASP A 37 -23.36 -3.02 15.09
C ASP A 37 -23.77 -4.23 14.24
N LEU A 38 -23.82 -4.06 12.92
CA LEU A 38 -24.16 -5.14 11.99
C LEU A 38 -23.08 -6.23 12.02
N LEU A 39 -21.80 -5.84 11.94
CA LEU A 39 -20.69 -6.77 11.99
C LEU A 39 -20.64 -7.53 13.32
N ALA A 40 -20.97 -6.87 14.44
CA ALA A 40 -21.09 -7.50 15.74
C ALA A 40 -22.28 -8.49 15.79
N ALA A 41 -23.44 -8.10 15.26
CA ALA A 41 -24.63 -8.94 15.20
C ALA A 41 -24.39 -10.23 14.40
N TYR A 42 -23.68 -10.15 13.27
CA TYR A 42 -23.33 -11.31 12.44
C TYR A 42 -22.08 -12.07 12.90
N ARG A 43 -21.47 -11.67 14.03
CA ARG A 43 -20.21 -12.25 14.54
C ARG A 43 -19.12 -12.33 13.46
N ALA A 44 -19.05 -11.29 12.63
CA ALA A 44 -18.08 -11.22 11.55
C ALA A 44 -16.65 -11.23 12.12
N GLN A 45 -15.76 -11.97 11.46
CA GLN A 45 -14.34 -11.97 11.78
C GLN A 45 -13.56 -11.29 10.63
N PRO A 46 -12.57 -10.44 10.94
CA PRO A 46 -12.16 -9.99 12.28
C PRO A 46 -13.16 -9.01 12.93
N ALA A 47 -13.07 -8.86 14.27
CA ALA A 47 -13.96 -7.99 15.03
C ALA A 47 -13.88 -6.52 14.56
N PRO A 48 -14.97 -5.73 14.64
CA PRO A 48 -15.00 -4.37 14.10
C PRO A 48 -13.86 -3.45 14.56
N PRO A 49 -13.48 -3.42 15.87
CA PRO A 49 -12.37 -2.58 16.33
C PRO A 49 -11.05 -2.88 15.64
N TYR A 50 -10.80 -4.15 15.27
CA TYR A 50 -9.61 -4.53 14.52
C TYR A 50 -9.58 -3.85 13.15
N GLY A 51 -10.72 -3.83 12.44
CA GLY A 51 -10.84 -3.18 11.12
C GLY A 51 -10.61 -1.67 11.18
N VAL A 52 -11.05 -1.01 12.25
CA VAL A 52 -10.80 0.42 12.50
C VAL A 52 -9.31 0.68 12.71
N VAL A 53 -8.69 -0.02 13.66
CA VAL A 53 -7.29 0.21 14.04
C VAL A 53 -6.35 -0.09 12.87
N THR A 54 -6.53 -1.25 12.21
CA THR A 54 -5.69 -1.63 11.07
C THR A 54 -5.95 -0.76 9.85
N GLY A 55 -7.19 -0.35 9.61
CA GLY A 55 -7.53 0.58 8.54
C GLY A 55 -6.87 1.94 8.71
N LEU A 56 -6.91 2.51 9.92
CA LEU A 56 -6.25 3.78 10.23
C LEU A 56 -4.73 3.68 10.14
N LEU A 57 -4.14 2.61 10.70
CA LEU A 57 -2.70 2.36 10.67
C LEU A 57 -2.18 2.34 9.23
N TRP A 58 -2.81 1.54 8.36
CA TRP A 58 -2.40 1.41 6.97
C TRP A 58 -2.80 2.60 6.10
N GLY A 59 -3.90 3.28 6.44
CA GLY A 59 -4.29 4.57 5.86
C GLY A 59 -3.19 5.63 6.03
N LEU A 60 -2.75 5.82 7.27
CA LEU A 60 -1.70 6.78 7.62
C LEU A 60 -0.34 6.35 7.05
N ALA A 61 0.02 5.07 7.15
CA ALA A 61 1.27 4.56 6.58
C ALA A 61 1.33 4.71 5.06
N GLY A 62 0.20 4.54 4.37
CA GLY A 62 0.06 4.78 2.93
C GLY A 62 0.24 6.26 2.56
N LEU A 63 -0.38 7.19 3.30
CA LEU A 63 -0.17 8.63 3.08
C LEU A 63 1.29 9.02 3.30
N LEU A 64 1.89 8.53 4.38
CA LEU A 64 3.29 8.80 4.72
C LEU A 64 4.22 8.26 3.62
N ALA A 65 3.98 7.05 3.12
CA ALA A 65 4.74 6.46 2.03
C ALA A 65 4.55 7.21 0.72
N SER A 66 3.32 7.62 0.39
CA SER A 66 3.04 8.43 -0.80
C SER A 66 3.80 9.76 -0.76
N PHE A 67 3.71 10.48 0.35
CA PHE A 67 4.45 11.72 0.56
C PHE A 67 5.97 11.51 0.54
N SER A 68 6.45 10.46 1.18
CA SER A 68 7.88 10.11 1.27
C SER A 68 8.46 9.79 -0.11
N VAL A 69 7.79 8.97 -0.92
CA VAL A 69 8.19 8.63 -2.28
C VAL A 69 8.11 9.84 -3.19
N TRP A 70 7.02 10.61 -3.09
CA TRP A 70 6.88 11.84 -3.86
C TRP A 70 7.98 12.83 -3.51
N SER A 71 8.11 13.25 -2.26
CA SER A 71 9.12 14.24 -1.82
C SER A 71 10.57 13.77 -1.95
N GLY A 72 10.81 12.45 -1.96
CA GLY A 72 12.13 11.83 -1.85
C GLY A 72 12.64 11.72 -0.40
N TRP A 73 11.89 12.24 0.58
CA TRP A 73 12.28 12.21 1.99
C TRP A 73 12.14 10.80 2.56
N HIS A 74 13.27 10.16 2.90
CA HIS A 74 13.31 8.78 3.40
C HIS A 74 12.56 7.75 2.51
N ALA A 75 12.39 8.06 1.21
CA ALA A 75 11.56 7.30 0.25
C ALA A 75 11.78 5.79 0.34
N ARG A 76 13.05 5.36 0.30
CA ARG A 76 13.41 3.95 0.33
C ARG A 76 12.98 3.25 1.63
N ARG A 77 13.30 3.86 2.79
CA ARG A 77 13.03 3.26 4.10
C ARG A 77 11.53 3.16 4.34
N ILE A 78 10.80 4.26 4.13
CA ILE A 78 9.36 4.31 4.39
C ILE A 78 8.61 3.41 3.41
N ALA A 79 8.92 3.45 2.12
CA ALA A 79 8.25 2.59 1.13
C ALA A 79 8.44 1.10 1.40
N TYR A 80 9.65 0.66 1.82
CA TYR A 80 9.91 -0.75 2.13
C TYR A 80 9.12 -1.23 3.35
N TRP A 81 9.15 -0.47 4.44
CA TRP A 81 8.40 -0.83 5.64
C TRP A 81 6.90 -0.82 5.40
N THR A 82 6.37 0.18 4.69
CA THR A 82 4.94 0.25 4.39
C THR A 82 4.51 -0.87 3.46
N ALA A 83 5.18 -1.08 2.32
CA ALA A 83 4.78 -2.11 1.36
C ALA A 83 4.96 -3.53 1.93
N GLY A 84 6.09 -3.79 2.59
CA GLY A 84 6.37 -5.07 3.23
C GLY A 84 5.39 -5.36 4.37
N GLY A 85 5.12 -4.35 5.22
CA GLY A 85 4.17 -4.46 6.31
C GLY A 85 2.74 -4.72 5.82
N MET A 86 2.27 -3.98 4.81
CA MET A 86 0.96 -4.21 4.19
C MET A 86 0.86 -5.62 3.60
N ALA A 87 1.90 -6.10 2.91
CA ALA A 87 1.91 -7.45 2.36
C ALA A 87 1.82 -8.52 3.46
N VAL A 88 2.62 -8.39 4.53
CA VAL A 88 2.61 -9.32 5.67
C VAL A 88 1.24 -9.33 6.34
N THR A 89 0.68 -8.16 6.65
CA THR A 89 -0.65 -8.08 7.28
C THR A 89 -1.75 -8.61 6.37
N TYR A 90 -1.71 -8.33 5.06
CA TYR A 90 -2.66 -8.90 4.10
C TYR A 90 -2.64 -10.43 4.11
N TRP A 91 -1.46 -11.04 4.08
CA TRP A 91 -1.33 -12.50 4.11
C TRP A 91 -1.75 -13.09 5.46
N ALA A 92 -1.43 -12.42 6.57
CA ALA A 92 -1.91 -12.81 7.89
C ALA A 92 -3.45 -12.78 7.95
N ASP A 93 -4.08 -11.67 7.53
CA ASP A 93 -5.55 -11.53 7.49
C ASP A 93 -6.18 -12.62 6.62
N ARG A 94 -5.60 -12.87 5.45
CA ARG A 94 -6.11 -13.86 4.50
C ARG A 94 -6.05 -15.27 5.07
N LEU A 95 -4.93 -15.65 5.67
CA LEU A 95 -4.73 -16.99 6.23
C LEU A 95 -5.55 -17.22 7.50
N LEU A 96 -5.75 -16.19 8.32
CA LEU A 96 -6.48 -16.31 9.59
C LEU A 96 -8.00 -16.19 9.42
N PHE A 97 -8.48 -15.30 8.55
CA PHE A 97 -9.90 -14.93 8.51
C PHE A 97 -10.60 -15.30 7.19
N SER A 98 -9.89 -15.48 6.08
CA SER A 98 -10.49 -15.68 4.74
C SER A 98 -10.45 -17.13 4.26
N GLN A 99 -11.22 -18.02 4.90
CA GLN A 99 -11.25 -19.46 4.62
C GLN A 99 -12.28 -19.90 3.55
N SER A 100 -12.95 -18.95 2.88
CA SER A 100 -13.93 -19.26 1.85
C SER A 100 -13.30 -19.93 0.61
N SER A 101 -14.10 -20.73 -0.12
CA SER A 101 -13.64 -21.39 -1.36
C SER A 101 -13.22 -20.37 -2.42
N ALA A 102 -13.98 -19.28 -2.56
CA ALA A 102 -13.68 -18.17 -3.47
C ALA A 102 -12.35 -17.48 -3.10
N ALA A 103 -12.09 -17.24 -1.81
CA ALA A 103 -10.82 -16.68 -1.37
C ALA A 103 -9.65 -17.62 -1.70
N ARG A 104 -9.82 -18.93 -1.48
CA ARG A 104 -8.76 -19.91 -1.78
C ARG A 104 -8.44 -19.99 -3.27
N ALA A 105 -9.44 -19.96 -4.14
CA ALA A 105 -9.25 -19.98 -5.59
C ALA A 105 -8.45 -18.77 -6.11
N ASN A 106 -8.59 -17.59 -5.48
CA ASN A 106 -7.88 -16.37 -5.87
C ASN A 106 -6.45 -16.26 -5.26
N THR A 107 -6.02 -17.23 -4.46
CA THR A 107 -4.70 -17.21 -3.80
C THR A 107 -3.51 -17.09 -4.76
N PRO A 108 -3.40 -17.87 -5.85
CA PRO A 108 -2.22 -17.78 -6.73
C PRO A 108 -2.11 -16.40 -7.40
N PHE A 109 -3.23 -15.83 -7.84
CA PHE A 109 -3.26 -14.49 -8.41
C PHE A 109 -2.86 -13.43 -7.37
N ALA A 110 -3.42 -13.51 -6.15
CA ALA A 110 -3.07 -12.59 -5.07
C ALA A 110 -1.57 -12.65 -4.70
N ALA A 111 -0.97 -13.84 -4.70
CA ALA A 111 0.46 -14.04 -4.44
C ALA A 111 1.33 -13.40 -5.53
N PHE A 112 1.03 -13.70 -6.79
CA PHE A 112 1.73 -13.11 -7.92
C PHE A 112 1.62 -11.58 -7.93
N PHE A 113 0.41 -11.05 -7.76
CA PHE A 113 0.18 -9.61 -7.77
C PHE A 113 0.88 -8.90 -6.61
N SER A 114 0.85 -9.49 -5.41
CA SER A 114 1.58 -8.98 -4.24
C SER A 114 3.08 -8.91 -4.50
N LEU A 115 3.66 -9.95 -5.11
CA LEU A 115 5.07 -9.98 -5.48
C LEU A 115 5.41 -8.91 -6.52
N CYS A 116 4.58 -8.77 -7.56
CA CYS A 116 4.75 -7.73 -8.58
C CYS A 116 4.76 -6.33 -7.97
N LEU A 117 3.83 -6.03 -7.04
CA LEU A 117 3.78 -4.73 -6.37
C LEU A 117 5.03 -4.48 -5.52
N LEU A 118 5.50 -5.48 -4.77
CA LEU A 118 6.72 -5.35 -3.96
C LEU A 118 7.95 -5.08 -4.85
N VAL A 119 8.13 -5.86 -5.91
CA VAL A 119 9.22 -5.67 -6.87
C VAL A 119 9.12 -4.29 -7.53
N PHE A 120 7.92 -3.88 -7.93
CA PHE A 120 7.69 -2.56 -8.52
C PHE A 120 8.06 -1.42 -7.56
N VAL A 121 7.62 -1.47 -6.31
CA VAL A 121 7.97 -0.46 -5.29
C VAL A 121 9.48 -0.39 -5.11
N ILE A 122 10.15 -1.55 -5.05
CA ILE A 122 11.62 -1.62 -4.93
C ILE A 122 12.30 -0.97 -6.12
N ALA A 123 11.89 -1.29 -7.34
CA ALA A 123 12.43 -0.72 -8.56
C ALA A 123 12.18 0.79 -8.65
N ALA A 124 10.96 1.24 -8.31
CA ALA A 124 10.55 2.63 -8.41
C ALA A 124 11.33 3.55 -7.46
N VAL A 125 11.65 3.11 -6.24
CA VAL A 125 12.45 3.91 -5.30
C VAL A 125 13.97 3.85 -5.55
N GLN A 126 14.42 2.91 -6.39
CA GLN A 126 15.82 2.77 -6.79
C GLN A 126 16.14 3.48 -8.10
N SER A 127 15.15 3.81 -8.93
CA SER A 127 15.39 4.44 -10.21
C SER A 127 15.96 5.86 -10.03
N LYS A 128 17.15 6.08 -10.60
CA LYS A 128 17.73 7.42 -10.69
C LYS A 128 17.00 8.17 -11.80
N PRO A 129 16.61 9.44 -11.57
CA PRO A 129 16.02 10.22 -12.66
C PRO A 129 17.04 10.40 -13.79
N PRO A 130 16.59 10.38 -15.06
CA PRO A 130 17.47 10.62 -16.20
C PRO A 130 18.17 11.97 -16.01
N ARG A 131 19.48 12.02 -16.28
CA ARG A 131 20.22 13.27 -16.33
C ARG A 131 19.77 14.00 -17.60
N GLU A 132 18.89 14.99 -17.47
CA GLU A 132 18.71 16.00 -18.51
C GLU A 132 20.09 16.65 -18.76
N GLY A 133 20.67 16.45 -19.95
CA GLY A 133 21.96 17.05 -20.31
C GLY A 133 22.95 16.19 -21.11
N LYS A 134 22.53 15.13 -21.80
CA LYS A 134 23.23 14.73 -23.03
C LYS A 134 22.31 15.05 -24.21
N SER A 135 22.44 16.28 -24.70
CA SER A 135 22.27 16.51 -26.12
C SER A 135 23.33 15.67 -26.80
N ASP A 136 22.90 14.59 -27.44
CA ASP A 136 23.75 13.89 -28.39
C ASP A 136 23.96 14.88 -29.55
N GLU A 137 25.12 15.55 -29.53
CA GLU A 137 25.75 16.13 -30.71
C GLU A 137 26.16 15.02 -31.69
#